data_AF-A0A937QBN7-F1
#
_entry.id   AF-A0A937QBN7-F1
#
_cell.length_a   1.000
_cell.length_b   1.000
_cell.length_c   1.000
_cell.angle_alpha   90.00
_cell.angle_beta   90.00
_cell.angle_gamma   90.00
#
_symmetry.space_group_name_H-M   'P 1'
#
loop_
_entity.id
_entity.type
_entity.pdbx_description
1 polymer ?
#
loop_
_entity_poly.entity_id
_entity_poly.type
_entity_poly.pdbx_seq_one_letter_code
_entity_poly.pdbx_strand_id
1 'polypeptide(L)'
;MPYHYIFKLILLPVSFFLMVSMSYAEDFPKVSSKHWTNKYDPYFRKYTKRYFGPGFNWKWFKAQAIAESNLKMNAKSWVNAKGLMQIMPKTFHEIKKKNPSFVDINEPRWNIAAGIYYDKQIYKKWKAPRPFKDRMNFTFGSYNAGFHTILKAQKECQKIKKNENLWHNIRSVAPKVRRWRHRETLGYVDKINNMMNF
;
A
#
# COMPACT_ATOMS: atom_id res chain seq x y z
N MET A 1 59.21 -22.55 32.98
CA MET A 1 59.40 -21.19 32.42
C MET A 1 60.43 -21.29 31.30
N PRO A 2 60.28 -20.62 30.14
CA PRO A 2 59.54 -19.39 29.89
C PRO A 2 58.33 -19.56 28.93
N TYR A 3 57.38 -18.63 29.09
CA TYR A 3 56.22 -18.43 28.24
C TYR A 3 56.63 -17.76 26.93
N HIS A 4 56.23 -18.32 25.79
CA HIS A 4 56.17 -17.59 24.52
C HIS A 4 54.73 -17.60 24.02
N TYR A 5 54.05 -16.47 24.22
CA TYR A 5 52.74 -16.18 23.67
C TYR A 5 52.86 -15.98 22.17
N ILE A 6 52.55 -17.02 21.39
CA ILE A 6 52.32 -16.87 19.95
C ILE A 6 50.88 -16.39 19.78
N PHE A 7 50.70 -15.08 19.63
CA PHE A 7 49.48 -14.50 19.08
C PHE A 7 49.36 -14.98 17.62
N LYS A 8 48.59 -16.04 17.38
CA LYS A 8 48.12 -16.35 16.02
C LYS A 8 47.08 -15.29 15.65
N LEU A 9 47.54 -14.23 14.99
CA LEU A 9 46.68 -13.29 14.29
C LEU A 9 46.04 -14.03 13.12
N ILE A 10 44.81 -14.55 13.32
CA ILE A 10 44.01 -15.08 12.22
C ILE A 10 43.52 -13.85 11.43
N LEU A 11 44.27 -13.47 10.41
CA LEU A 11 43.80 -12.62 9.33
C LEU A 11 42.74 -13.41 8.55
N LEU A 12 41.48 -13.28 8.98
CA LEU A 12 40.35 -13.65 8.13
C LEU A 12 40.35 -12.69 6.92
N PRO A 13 40.30 -13.19 5.67
CA PRO A 13 40.10 -12.33 4.53
C PRO A 13 38.69 -11.72 4.61
N VAL A 14 38.60 -10.49 5.12
CA VAL A 14 37.43 -9.63 4.97
C VAL A 14 37.42 -9.13 3.52
N SER A 15 37.07 -10.03 2.60
CA SER A 15 36.85 -9.68 1.20
C SER A 15 36.15 -10.83 0.50
N PHE A 16 34.82 -10.89 0.61
CA PHE A 16 33.91 -11.21 -0.51
C PHE A 16 32.44 -11.13 -0.05
N PHE A 17 31.96 -9.94 0.32
CA PHE A 17 30.50 -9.70 0.44
C PHE A 17 30.19 -8.26 0.00
N LEU A 18 30.51 -7.98 -1.25
CA LEU A 18 30.16 -6.75 -1.95
C LEU A 18 29.84 -7.15 -3.40
N MET A 19 28.70 -6.68 -3.90
CA MET A 19 27.98 -7.12 -5.11
C MET A 19 27.14 -8.38 -4.84
N VAL A 20 25.82 -8.30 -4.66
CA VAL A 20 24.84 -7.70 -5.57
C VAL A 20 23.74 -7.01 -4.75
N SER A 21 23.76 -5.69 -4.67
CA SER A 21 22.62 -4.89 -4.21
C SER A 21 22.43 -3.67 -5.11
N MET A 22 22.35 -3.89 -6.42
CA MET A 22 21.97 -2.89 -7.41
C MET A 22 20.96 -3.50 -8.37
N SER A 23 19.68 -3.54 -7.98
CA SER A 23 18.55 -3.68 -8.89
C SER A 23 17.21 -3.54 -8.16
N TYR A 24 16.89 -2.34 -7.66
CA TYR A 24 15.49 -1.95 -7.42
C TYR A 24 15.30 -0.46 -7.75
N ALA A 25 15.86 -0.03 -8.87
CA ALA A 25 15.28 1.06 -9.64
C ALA A 25 14.67 0.43 -10.89
N GLU A 26 13.67 -0.44 -10.71
CA GLU A 26 12.80 -0.73 -11.84
C GLU A 26 12.18 0.60 -12.28
N ASP A 27 12.21 0.87 -13.58
CA ASP A 27 11.65 2.08 -14.19
C ASP A 27 10.17 2.18 -13.84
N PHE A 28 9.88 2.82 -12.72
CA PHE A 28 8.54 2.86 -12.22
C PHE A 28 7.69 3.73 -13.15
N PRO A 29 6.50 3.24 -13.56
CA PRO A 29 5.51 3.94 -14.37
C PRO A 29 5.40 5.43 -14.06
N LYS A 30 5.21 6.25 -15.09
CA LYS A 30 5.03 7.71 -14.95
C LYS A 30 3.67 8.02 -14.32
N VAL A 31 3.55 7.92 -12.99
CA VAL A 31 2.51 8.61 -12.19
C VAL A 31 2.83 10.12 -12.11
N SER A 32 3.19 10.68 -13.25
CA SER A 32 3.51 12.07 -13.52
C SER A 32 3.10 12.34 -14.96
N SER A 33 1.84 12.73 -15.14
CA SER A 33 1.35 13.27 -16.41
C SER A 33 1.23 14.79 -16.26
N LYS A 34 1.25 15.53 -17.37
CA LYS A 34 0.85 16.97 -17.37
C LYS A 34 -0.54 17.18 -16.74
N HIS A 35 -1.37 16.14 -16.67
CA HIS A 35 -2.70 16.17 -16.07
C HIS A 35 -2.71 16.15 -14.53
N TRP A 36 -1.66 15.67 -13.86
CA TRP A 36 -1.66 15.49 -12.40
C TRP A 36 -0.54 16.27 -11.71
N THR A 37 -0.90 17.11 -10.74
CA THR A 37 0.04 17.93 -9.98
C THR A 37 1.08 17.09 -9.21
N ASN A 38 2.28 17.65 -9.02
CA ASN A 38 3.34 17.13 -8.16
C ASN A 38 3.38 17.81 -6.77
N LYS A 39 2.48 18.76 -6.50
CA LYS A 39 2.42 19.56 -5.25
C LYS A 39 2.50 18.71 -3.98
N TYR A 40 1.93 17.51 -4.01
CA TYR A 40 1.82 16.62 -2.85
C TYR A 40 2.86 15.50 -2.80
N ASP A 41 3.72 15.38 -3.83
CA ASP A 41 4.74 14.33 -3.92
C ASP A 41 5.67 14.27 -2.69
N PRO A 42 6.09 15.40 -2.08
CA PRO A 42 6.88 15.36 -0.85
C PRO A 42 6.18 14.62 0.30
N TYR A 43 4.85 14.75 0.43
CA TYR A 43 4.08 14.05 1.45
C TYR A 43 3.98 12.55 1.15
N PHE A 44 3.69 12.17 -0.09
CA PHE A 44 3.67 10.75 -0.47
C PHE A 44 5.02 10.08 -0.23
N ARG A 45 6.13 10.72 -0.65
CA ARG A 45 7.49 10.22 -0.40
C ARG A 45 7.77 10.06 1.10
N LYS A 46 7.52 11.12 1.89
CA LYS A 46 7.78 11.14 3.33
C LYS A 46 7.04 10.03 4.07
N TYR A 47 5.72 9.92 3.85
CA TYR A 47 4.89 9.00 4.62
C TYR A 47 4.97 7.56 4.09
N THR A 48 5.25 7.35 2.80
CA THR A 48 5.63 6.03 2.29
C THR A 48 6.90 5.53 2.95
N LYS A 49 7.97 6.36 2.94
CA LYS A 49 9.22 6.02 3.63
C LYS A 49 8.97 5.70 5.11
N ARG A 50 8.15 6.50 5.79
CA ARG A 50 7.84 6.31 7.22
C ARG A 50 7.12 5.00 7.52
N TYR A 51 6.12 4.61 6.72
CA TYR A 51 5.24 3.48 7.05
C TYR A 51 5.58 2.18 6.32
N PHE A 52 6.18 2.28 5.13
CA PHE A 52 6.53 1.14 4.29
C PHE A 52 8.03 0.93 4.10
N GLY A 53 8.86 1.95 4.33
CA GLY A 53 10.33 1.88 4.24
C GLY A 53 10.91 2.59 3.01
N PRO A 54 12.23 2.83 2.99
CA PRO A 54 12.90 3.67 1.99
C PRO A 54 12.88 3.13 0.55
N GLY A 55 12.69 1.83 0.34
CA GLY A 55 12.59 1.21 -0.99
C GLY A 55 11.17 1.08 -1.54
N PHE A 56 10.15 1.46 -0.75
CA PHE A 56 8.76 1.28 -1.20
C PHE A 56 8.36 2.40 -2.16
N ASN A 57 7.84 2.03 -3.33
CA ASN A 57 7.45 3.01 -4.33
C ASN A 57 6.22 3.81 -3.90
N TRP A 58 6.44 5.08 -3.56
CA TRP A 58 5.40 6.02 -3.14
C TRP A 58 4.35 6.32 -4.20
N LYS A 59 4.65 6.07 -5.49
CA LYS A 59 3.73 6.29 -6.61
C LYS A 59 2.46 5.44 -6.49
N TRP A 60 2.51 4.28 -5.84
CA TRP A 60 1.32 3.49 -5.51
C TRP A 60 0.26 4.29 -4.74
N PHE A 61 0.68 5.03 -3.71
CA PHE A 61 -0.23 5.83 -2.89
C PHE A 61 -0.66 7.12 -3.59
N LYS A 62 0.18 7.68 -4.47
CA LYS A 62 -0.25 8.78 -5.37
C LYS A 62 -1.31 8.29 -6.36
N ALA A 63 -1.11 7.12 -6.97
CA ALA A 63 -2.09 6.51 -7.87
C ALA A 63 -3.42 6.26 -7.14
N GLN A 64 -3.37 5.77 -5.90
CA GLN A 64 -4.54 5.66 -5.04
C GLN A 64 -5.24 7.01 -4.82
N ALA A 65 -4.51 8.06 -4.44
CA ALA A 65 -5.10 9.40 -4.24
C ALA A 65 -5.73 9.98 -5.53
N ILE A 66 -5.15 9.69 -6.70
CA ILE A 66 -5.73 10.03 -8.00
C ILE A 66 -7.02 9.21 -8.22
N ALA A 67 -7.03 7.93 -7.88
CA ALA A 67 -8.22 7.09 -7.97
C ALA A 67 -9.36 7.60 -7.07
N GLU A 68 -9.04 8.03 -5.85
CA GLU A 68 -9.97 8.51 -4.83
C GLU A 68 -10.55 9.89 -5.13
N SER A 69 -9.71 10.88 -5.44
CA SER A 69 -10.14 12.28 -5.48
C SER A 69 -9.65 13.05 -6.70
N ASN A 70 -8.92 12.41 -7.62
CA ASN A 70 -8.18 13.09 -8.68
C ASN A 70 -7.24 14.18 -8.09
N LEU A 71 -6.64 13.91 -6.93
CA LEU A 71 -5.80 14.84 -6.15
C LEU A 71 -6.49 16.16 -5.76
N LYS A 72 -7.81 16.17 -5.57
CA LYS A 72 -8.57 17.33 -5.08
C LYS A 72 -8.60 17.37 -3.55
N MET A 73 -7.87 18.29 -2.94
CA MET A 73 -7.80 18.39 -1.47
C MET A 73 -9.13 18.74 -0.79
N ASN A 74 -10.02 19.45 -1.47
CA ASN A 74 -11.34 19.83 -0.94
C ASN A 74 -12.44 18.83 -1.33
N ALA A 75 -12.09 17.67 -1.87
CA ALA A 75 -13.06 16.66 -2.26
C ALA A 75 -13.83 16.12 -1.05
N LYS A 76 -15.16 16.13 -1.16
CA LYS A 76 -16.08 15.54 -0.19
C LYS A 76 -17.06 14.64 -0.92
N SER A 77 -17.12 13.36 -0.56
CA SER A 77 -18.10 12.44 -1.14
C SER A 77 -19.49 12.62 -0.50
N TRP A 78 -20.52 12.05 -1.13
CA TRP A 78 -21.88 12.02 -0.58
C TRP A 78 -21.93 11.34 0.79
N VAL A 79 -21.06 10.35 1.04
CA VAL A 79 -20.94 9.67 2.34
C VAL A 79 -19.95 10.36 3.29
N ASN A 80 -19.54 11.60 3.00
CA ASN A 80 -18.65 12.42 3.82
C ASN A 80 -17.20 11.91 3.92
N ALA A 81 -16.71 11.18 2.91
CA ALA A 81 -15.28 10.90 2.77
C ALA A 81 -14.53 12.18 2.40
N LYS A 82 -13.34 12.41 2.96
CA LYS A 82 -12.65 13.72 2.88
C LYS A 82 -11.26 13.66 2.23
N GLY A 83 -10.98 14.66 1.39
CA GLY A 83 -9.64 15.03 0.94
C GLY A 83 -9.01 14.08 -0.08
N LEU A 84 -7.69 14.17 -0.20
CA LEU A 84 -6.91 13.50 -1.25
C LEU A 84 -7.09 11.97 -1.26
N MET A 85 -7.12 11.36 -0.08
CA MET A 85 -7.23 9.91 0.14
C MET A 85 -8.67 9.47 0.49
N GLN A 86 -9.64 10.39 0.42
CA GLN A 86 -11.06 10.14 0.73
C GLN A 86 -11.26 9.36 2.05
N ILE A 87 -10.66 9.86 3.14
CA ILE A 87 -10.76 9.21 4.45
C ILE A 87 -12.10 9.52 5.09
N MET A 88 -12.80 8.49 5.58
CA MET A 88 -14.02 8.66 6.38
C MET A 88 -13.68 9.24 7.77
N PRO A 89 -14.48 10.18 8.32
CA PRO A 89 -14.25 10.73 9.65
C PRO A 89 -14.13 9.66 10.75
N LYS A 90 -14.96 8.62 10.67
CA LYS A 90 -14.87 7.46 11.58
C LYS A 90 -13.51 6.76 11.50
N THR A 91 -13.03 6.48 10.29
CA THR A 91 -11.71 5.87 10.07
C THR A 91 -10.59 6.76 10.60
N PHE A 92 -10.67 8.08 10.38
CA PHE A 92 -9.69 9.02 10.92
C PHE A 92 -9.69 9.04 12.45
N HIS A 93 -10.86 8.98 13.09
CA HIS A 93 -10.96 8.87 14.54
C HIS A 93 -10.29 7.59 15.08
N GLU A 94 -10.49 6.45 14.42
CA GLU A 94 -9.80 5.20 14.76
C GLU A 94 -8.28 5.29 14.57
N ILE A 95 -7.83 6.00 13.53
CA ILE A 95 -6.40 6.28 13.30
C ILE A 95 -5.84 7.15 14.43
N LYS A 96 -6.53 8.24 14.81
CA LYS A 96 -6.11 9.14 15.91
C LYS A 96 -6.00 8.42 17.24
N LYS A 97 -6.94 7.52 17.56
CA LYS A 97 -6.86 6.68 18.77
C LYS A 97 -5.57 5.87 18.85
N LYS A 98 -5.07 5.39 17.70
CA LYS A 98 -3.83 4.58 17.62
C LYS A 98 -2.58 5.42 17.45
N ASN A 99 -2.71 6.62 16.90
CA ASN A 99 -1.63 7.54 16.65
C ASN A 99 -2.12 8.99 16.84
N PRO A 100 -2.00 9.52 18.07
CA PRO A 100 -2.52 10.85 18.40
C PRO A 100 -1.85 12.01 17.64
N SER A 101 -0.73 11.77 16.96
CA SER A 101 -0.02 12.81 16.20
C SER A 101 -0.80 13.33 14.97
N PHE A 102 -1.85 12.63 14.53
CA PHE A 102 -2.72 13.09 13.45
C PHE A 102 -3.65 14.22 13.92
N VAL A 103 -3.50 15.42 13.34
CA VAL A 103 -4.22 16.62 13.79
C VAL A 103 -5.53 16.80 13.05
N ASP A 104 -5.48 17.18 11.76
CA ASP A 104 -6.65 17.53 10.94
C ASP A 104 -6.71 16.77 9.61
N ILE A 105 -7.79 16.02 9.38
CA ILE A 105 -8.05 15.25 8.15
C ILE A 105 -8.24 16.14 6.90
N ASN A 106 -8.57 17.43 7.07
CA ASN A 106 -8.77 18.34 5.94
C ASN A 106 -7.46 18.89 5.38
N GLU A 107 -6.36 18.83 6.15
CA GLU A 107 -5.04 19.23 5.67
C GLU A 107 -4.43 18.15 4.75
N PRO A 108 -3.94 18.49 3.54
CA PRO A 108 -3.34 17.53 2.62
C PRO A 108 -2.28 16.62 3.22
N ARG A 109 -1.39 17.18 4.06
CA ARG A 109 -0.33 16.46 4.74
C ARG A 109 -0.88 15.32 5.60
N TRP A 110 -1.83 15.64 6.46
CA TRP A 110 -2.42 14.69 7.41
C TRP A 110 -3.36 13.72 6.72
N ASN A 111 -4.10 14.16 5.70
CA ASN A 111 -4.94 13.29 4.90
C ASN A 111 -4.14 12.20 4.19
N ILE A 112 -3.04 12.57 3.50
CA ILE A 112 -2.11 11.63 2.86
C ILE A 112 -1.49 10.70 3.90
N ALA A 113 -0.98 11.27 5.00
CA ALA A 113 -0.35 10.50 6.06
C ALA A 113 -1.31 9.45 6.66
N ALA A 114 -2.58 9.83 6.87
CA ALA A 114 -3.59 8.96 7.46
C ALA A 114 -3.97 7.84 6.48
N GLY A 115 -4.13 8.15 5.20
CA GLY A 115 -4.37 7.15 4.16
C GLY A 115 -3.26 6.11 4.08
N ILE A 116 -2.00 6.53 3.92
CA ILE A 116 -0.86 5.60 3.84
C ILE A 116 -0.70 4.81 5.15
N TYR A 117 -0.95 5.44 6.30
CA TYR A 117 -0.95 4.72 7.57
C TYR A 117 -2.03 3.63 7.60
N TYR A 118 -3.24 3.94 7.13
CA TYR A 118 -4.35 2.98 7.05
C TYR A 118 -4.06 1.85 6.06
N ASP A 119 -3.50 2.16 4.88
CA ASP A 119 -3.00 1.15 3.94
C ASP A 119 -1.99 0.22 4.62
N LYS A 120 -1.06 0.76 5.42
CA LYS A 120 -0.10 -0.08 6.15
C LYS A 120 -0.78 -1.03 7.13
N GLN A 121 -1.84 -0.59 7.81
CA GLN A 121 -2.61 -1.46 8.69
C GLN A 121 -3.28 -2.60 7.90
N ILE A 122 -3.88 -2.29 6.76
CA ILE A 122 -4.52 -3.28 5.89
C ILE A 122 -3.48 -4.25 5.32
N TYR A 123 -2.38 -3.72 4.77
CA TYR A 123 -1.27 -4.51 4.21
C TYR A 123 -0.73 -5.54 5.21
N LYS A 124 -0.65 -5.17 6.50
CA LYS A 124 -0.25 -6.05 7.62
C LYS A 124 -1.30 -7.11 7.99
N LYS A 125 -2.60 -6.86 7.76
CA LYS A 125 -3.66 -7.86 8.03
C LYS A 125 -3.56 -9.06 7.07
N TRP A 126 -3.07 -8.84 5.86
CA TRP A 126 -2.87 -9.88 4.86
C TRP A 126 -1.65 -10.74 5.16
N LYS A 127 -1.77 -11.71 6.08
CA LYS A 127 -0.62 -12.51 6.55
C LYS A 127 -0.14 -13.57 5.57
N ALA A 128 -1.06 -14.24 4.87
CA ALA A 128 -0.71 -15.34 3.97
C ALA A 128 0.25 -14.90 2.84
N PRO A 129 1.26 -15.71 2.50
CA PRO A 129 2.16 -15.45 1.38
C PRO A 129 1.39 -15.21 0.08
N ARG A 130 1.85 -14.23 -0.69
CA ARG A 130 1.27 -13.84 -1.99
C ARG A 130 2.25 -12.96 -2.75
N PRO A 131 2.19 -12.90 -4.09
CA PRO A 131 2.97 -11.97 -4.88
C PRO A 131 2.79 -10.53 -4.42
N PHE A 132 3.80 -9.68 -4.62
CA PHE A 132 3.76 -8.28 -4.21
C PHE A 132 2.55 -7.54 -4.83
N LYS A 133 2.34 -7.70 -6.14
CA LYS A 133 1.21 -7.08 -6.88
C LYS A 133 -0.13 -7.50 -6.28
N ASP A 134 -0.31 -8.80 -5.98
CA ASP A 134 -1.52 -9.28 -5.30
C ASP A 134 -1.67 -8.68 -3.91
N ARG A 135 -0.59 -8.58 -3.13
CA ARG A 135 -0.66 -7.93 -1.81
C ARG A 135 -1.12 -6.47 -1.90
N MET A 136 -0.66 -5.74 -2.91
CA MET A 136 -1.13 -4.38 -3.19
C MET A 136 -2.60 -4.35 -3.59
N ASN A 137 -3.02 -5.21 -4.52
CA ASN A 137 -4.41 -5.30 -4.95
C ASN A 137 -5.36 -5.65 -3.81
N PHE A 138 -4.99 -6.59 -2.93
CA PHE A 138 -5.74 -6.91 -1.73
C PHE A 138 -5.80 -5.76 -0.74
N THR A 139 -4.74 -4.95 -0.65
CA THR A 139 -4.69 -3.76 0.22
C THR A 139 -5.68 -2.70 -0.29
N PHE A 140 -5.59 -2.32 -1.56
CA PHE A 140 -6.49 -1.33 -2.17
C PHE A 140 -7.93 -1.81 -2.26
N GLY A 141 -8.14 -3.08 -2.62
CA GLY A 141 -9.47 -3.68 -2.61
C GLY A 141 -10.11 -3.65 -1.22
N SER A 142 -9.33 -3.88 -0.17
CA SER A 142 -9.81 -3.78 1.22
C SER A 142 -9.99 -2.36 1.70
N TYR A 143 -9.22 -1.40 1.18
CA TYR A 143 -9.40 0.01 1.46
C TYR A 143 -10.76 0.49 0.96
N ASN A 144 -11.10 0.15 -0.29
CA ASN A 144 -12.37 0.54 -0.91
C ASN A 144 -13.57 -0.29 -0.41
N ALA A 145 -13.47 -1.62 -0.35
CA ALA A 145 -14.62 -2.50 -0.02
C ALA A 145 -14.70 -2.92 1.44
N GLY A 146 -13.67 -2.66 2.24
CA GLY A 146 -13.48 -3.22 3.57
C GLY A 146 -12.85 -4.62 3.56
N PHE A 147 -11.97 -4.86 4.52
CA PHE A 147 -11.24 -6.13 4.68
C PHE A 147 -12.15 -7.37 4.72
N HIS A 148 -13.27 -7.31 5.47
CA HIS A 148 -14.21 -8.43 5.60
C HIS A 148 -14.90 -8.80 4.28
N THR A 149 -15.08 -7.84 3.36
CA THR A 149 -15.64 -8.11 2.04
C THR A 149 -14.70 -8.97 1.21
N ILE A 150 -13.40 -8.65 1.23
CA ILE A 150 -12.38 -9.44 0.53
C ILE A 150 -12.21 -10.83 1.18
N LEU A 151 -12.33 -10.95 2.51
CA LEU A 151 -12.37 -12.26 3.18
C LEU A 151 -13.55 -13.13 2.73
N LYS A 152 -14.74 -12.54 2.51
CA LYS A 152 -15.88 -13.28 1.95
C LYS A 152 -15.57 -13.76 0.53
N ALA A 153 -14.91 -12.93 -0.29
CA ALA A 153 -14.47 -13.35 -1.61
C ALA A 153 -13.45 -14.50 -1.55
N GLN A 154 -12.52 -14.50 -0.58
CA GLN A 154 -11.63 -15.63 -0.35
C GLN A 154 -12.39 -16.93 -0.05
N LYS A 155 -13.45 -16.86 0.76
CA LYS A 155 -14.32 -18.02 1.04
C LYS A 155 -15.02 -18.53 -0.23
N GLU A 156 -15.54 -17.65 -1.07
CA GLU A 156 -16.13 -18.05 -2.36
C GLU A 156 -15.10 -18.69 -3.31
N CYS A 157 -13.85 -18.24 -3.24
CA CYS A 157 -12.73 -18.80 -4.00
C CYS A 157 -12.36 -20.21 -3.53
N GLN A 158 -12.30 -20.43 -2.22
CA GLN A 158 -12.02 -21.74 -1.60
C GLN A 158 -13.09 -22.78 -1.94
N LYS A 159 -14.39 -22.40 -1.98
CA LYS A 159 -15.49 -23.29 -2.38
C LYS A 159 -15.30 -23.89 -3.78
N ILE A 160 -14.67 -23.16 -4.68
CA ILE A 160 -14.36 -23.61 -6.05
C ILE A 160 -12.91 -24.10 -6.20
N LYS A 161 -12.22 -24.38 -5.09
CA LYS A 161 -10.86 -24.92 -5.03
C LYS A 161 -9.82 -24.10 -5.80
N LYS A 162 -10.00 -22.78 -5.88
CA LYS A 162 -9.02 -21.86 -6.46
C LYS A 162 -8.17 -21.21 -5.37
N ASN A 163 -6.95 -20.81 -5.71
CA ASN A 163 -6.06 -20.10 -4.78
C ASN A 163 -6.61 -18.71 -4.46
N GLU A 164 -7.05 -18.54 -3.21
CA GLU A 164 -7.66 -17.34 -2.67
C GLU A 164 -6.68 -16.22 -2.35
N ASN A 165 -5.38 -16.43 -2.56
CA ASN A 165 -4.34 -15.41 -2.37
C ASN A 165 -3.96 -14.69 -3.68
N LEU A 166 -4.60 -15.05 -4.80
CA LEU A 166 -4.41 -14.42 -6.11
C LEU A 166 -5.60 -13.50 -6.44
N TRP A 167 -5.33 -12.25 -6.76
CA TRP A 167 -6.35 -11.21 -6.97
C TRP A 167 -7.24 -11.52 -8.18
N HIS A 168 -6.71 -12.12 -9.24
CA HIS A 168 -7.52 -12.52 -10.39
C HIS A 168 -8.59 -13.56 -10.01
N ASN A 169 -8.30 -14.43 -9.04
CA ASN A 169 -9.28 -15.38 -8.53
C ASN A 169 -10.35 -14.69 -7.69
N ILE A 170 -9.95 -13.72 -6.85
CA ILE A 170 -10.90 -12.85 -6.11
C ILE A 170 -11.83 -12.11 -7.08
N ARG A 171 -11.29 -11.56 -8.17
CA ARG A 171 -12.08 -10.94 -9.24
C ARG A 171 -13.10 -11.92 -9.82
N SER A 172 -12.70 -13.16 -10.11
CA SER A 172 -13.57 -14.15 -10.74
C SER A 172 -14.78 -14.55 -9.88
N VAL A 173 -14.67 -14.46 -8.55
CA VAL A 173 -15.75 -14.80 -7.61
C VAL A 173 -16.49 -13.57 -7.05
N ALA A 174 -16.07 -12.36 -7.42
CA ALA A 174 -16.61 -11.14 -6.85
C ALA A 174 -18.15 -10.98 -7.01
N PRO A 175 -18.77 -11.35 -8.14
CA PRO A 175 -20.23 -11.33 -8.28
C PRO A 175 -20.98 -12.25 -7.29
N LYS A 176 -20.31 -13.27 -6.74
CA LYS A 176 -20.91 -14.22 -5.77
C LYS A 176 -20.97 -13.66 -4.35
N VAL A 177 -20.27 -12.55 -4.05
CA VAL A 177 -20.24 -11.97 -2.70
C VAL A 177 -21.42 -11.01 -2.52
N ARG A 178 -22.39 -11.45 -1.71
CA ARG A 178 -23.60 -10.68 -1.41
C ARG A 178 -23.31 -9.26 -0.90
N ARG A 179 -24.01 -8.27 -1.46
CA ARG A 179 -23.93 -6.82 -1.13
C ARG A 179 -22.56 -6.18 -1.42
N TRP A 180 -21.64 -6.85 -2.12
CA TRP A 180 -20.40 -6.20 -2.56
C TRP A 180 -20.63 -5.39 -3.84
N ARG A 181 -20.35 -4.08 -3.78
CA ARG A 181 -20.19 -3.19 -4.96
C ARG A 181 -18.92 -3.53 -5.76
N HIS A 182 -18.79 -4.78 -6.18
CA HIS A 182 -17.56 -5.32 -6.75
C HIS A 182 -17.07 -4.57 -8.00
N ARG A 183 -17.96 -4.08 -8.87
CA ARG A 183 -17.55 -3.31 -10.07
C ARG A 183 -16.80 -2.04 -9.69
N GLU A 184 -17.24 -1.34 -8.64
CA GLU A 184 -16.58 -0.15 -8.11
C GLU A 184 -15.18 -0.49 -7.59
N THR A 185 -15.08 -1.52 -6.74
CA THR A 185 -13.80 -1.95 -6.15
C THR A 185 -12.81 -2.47 -7.20
N LEU A 186 -13.28 -3.30 -8.13
CA LEU A 186 -12.44 -3.87 -9.19
C LEU A 186 -11.95 -2.76 -10.13
N GLY A 187 -12.83 -1.85 -10.55
CA GLY A 187 -12.47 -0.69 -11.36
C GLY A 187 -11.51 0.26 -10.64
N TYR A 188 -11.67 0.45 -9.33
CA TYR A 188 -10.74 1.22 -8.50
C TYR A 188 -9.33 0.61 -8.51
N VAL A 189 -9.21 -0.71 -8.28
CA VAL A 189 -7.93 -1.42 -8.33
C VAL A 189 -7.33 -1.39 -9.73
N ASP A 190 -8.14 -1.52 -10.78
CA ASP A 190 -7.69 -1.42 -12.18
C ASP A 190 -7.16 -0.03 -12.51
N LYS A 191 -7.84 1.05 -12.06
CA LYS A 191 -7.38 2.43 -12.25
C LYS A 191 -5.99 2.64 -11.63
N ILE A 192 -5.75 2.10 -10.44
CA ILE A 192 -4.44 2.17 -9.77
C ILE A 192 -3.38 1.37 -10.57
N ASN A 193 -3.68 0.13 -10.93
CA ASN A 193 -2.75 -0.72 -11.69
C ASN A 193 -2.38 -0.13 -13.05
N ASN A 194 -3.34 0.47 -13.76
CA ASN A 194 -3.11 1.12 -15.05
C ASN A 194 -2.16 2.32 -14.92
N MET A 195 -2.29 3.15 -13.88
CA MET A 195 -1.32 4.23 -13.61
C MET A 195 0.07 3.69 -13.26
N MET A 196 0.11 2.44 -12.79
CA MET A 196 1.32 1.74 -12.44
C MET A 196 1.80 0.78 -13.55
N ASN A 197 1.35 0.95 -14.81
CA ASN A 197 1.76 0.20 -16.02
C ASN A 197 2.10 -1.29 -15.78
N PHE A 198 1.24 -2.03 -15.05
CA PHE A 198 1.45 -3.46 -14.76
C PHE A 198 0.52 -4.38 -15.52
#